data_AF-A0A936ATY8-F1
#
_entry.id   AF-A0A936ATY8-F1
#
_cell.length_a   1.000
_cell.length_b   1.000
_cell.length_c   1.000
_cell.angle_alpha   90.00
_cell.angle_beta   90.00
_cell.angle_gamma   90.00
#
_symmetry.space_group_name_H-M   'P 1'
#
loop_
_entity.id
_entity.type
_entity.pdbx_description
1 polymer ?
#
loop_
_entity_poly.entity_id
_entity_poly.type
_entity_poly.pdbx_seq_one_letter_code
_entity_poly.pdbx_strand_id
1 'polypeptide(L)'
;MKGSSGDILSDSNVAVTALAAPAYPVQNDESSEVRQALKRVANELHWSEEGRGAFGRIIPRGARVLVKPNLVLHENEGPWGIEPLVTNLSLISAAVEEALCAEPGEVIVGDAPLQGCDFDRLLVATGMGQWADNLMKRDPRFKGVRDFRRTTCVFVDGVRMAAEGVQTEDRFVLFDLGRNSLLEPITSDSDSFRVTCYDPRLLARTHSSERHQYLIAREVIEADVIINLPKLKTHKKAGITCALKNLIGINGNKEYLPHHRIGGSHSGGDCYPDSSLIKQAMEYISDKEYMTSSVSKARLWHGIGRQFQRALHLTGDKLGIEGSWSGNDTIWRTCLDLNRILLYGQNDGTLADRPQRRVLHVVDAVVAGQGDGPLRPQPLPLGLIMAGQNAAAVDWVGAQLLQYEPDRVMIVSRAFGDFSWPLTRFKPDAIQILGDWKTGKAAQVFMKRDNSLSVIHPMGWRDVTRSASGVESINTKFEQAG
;
A
#
# COMPACT_ATOMS: atom_id res chain seq x y z
N MET A 1 -7.96 -18.89 -29.29
CA MET A 1 -7.85 -19.93 -28.24
C MET A 1 -7.61 -19.23 -26.91
N LYS A 2 -8.56 -19.33 -25.97
CA LYS A 2 -8.40 -18.81 -24.60
C LYS A 2 -7.40 -19.73 -23.90
N GLY A 3 -6.13 -19.32 -23.83
CA GLY A 3 -5.14 -20.00 -22.99
C GLY A 3 -5.68 -20.08 -21.57
N SER A 4 -5.56 -21.24 -20.93
CA SER A 4 -6.00 -21.52 -19.57
C SER A 4 -5.36 -20.55 -18.59
N SER A 5 -5.98 -19.38 -18.39
CA SER A 5 -5.69 -18.53 -17.25
C SER A 5 -6.24 -19.25 -16.03
N GLY A 6 -5.34 -19.76 -15.19
CA GLY A 6 -5.74 -20.17 -13.84
C GLY A 6 -6.59 -19.07 -13.20
N ASP A 7 -7.59 -19.48 -12.45
CA ASP A 7 -8.40 -18.56 -11.66
C ASP A 7 -7.50 -17.84 -10.64
N ILE A 8 -7.22 -16.55 -10.86
CA ILE A 8 -6.28 -15.76 -10.01
C ILE A 8 -6.71 -15.79 -8.54
N LEU A 9 -8.01 -15.96 -8.30
CA LEU A 9 -8.60 -16.02 -6.96
C LEU A 9 -8.23 -17.32 -6.24
N SER A 10 -7.84 -18.35 -7.00
CA SER A 10 -7.45 -19.66 -6.49
C SER A 10 -5.92 -19.86 -6.44
N ASP A 11 -5.12 -18.91 -6.93
CA ASP A 11 -3.65 -19.00 -6.88
C ASP A 11 -3.11 -18.59 -5.51
N SER A 12 -2.67 -19.58 -4.73
CA SER A 12 -2.12 -19.41 -3.39
C SER A 12 -0.60 -19.40 -3.34
N ASN A 13 0.08 -19.33 -4.49
CA ASN A 13 1.55 -19.39 -4.55
C ASN A 13 2.18 -18.00 -4.39
N VAL A 14 3.26 -17.97 -3.61
CA VAL A 14 4.14 -16.80 -3.45
C VAL A 14 5.58 -17.24 -3.66
N ALA A 15 6.22 -16.79 -4.73
CA ALA A 15 7.65 -17.04 -4.92
C ALA A 15 8.47 -16.00 -4.15
N VAL A 16 9.55 -16.45 -3.53
CA VAL A 16 10.50 -15.57 -2.82
C VAL A 16 11.91 -15.90 -3.30
N THR A 17 12.63 -14.87 -3.76
CA THR A 17 14.03 -14.97 -4.13
C THR A 17 14.88 -14.00 -3.31
N ALA A 18 16.12 -14.40 -3.06
CA ALA A 18 17.09 -13.59 -2.36
C ALA A 18 18.10 -13.00 -3.35
N LEU A 19 18.57 -11.79 -3.04
CA LEU A 19 19.78 -11.21 -3.58
C LEU A 19 20.97 -11.72 -2.75
N ALA A 20 22.16 -11.69 -3.33
CA ALA A 20 23.44 -12.00 -2.70
C ALA A 20 23.79 -11.00 -1.60
N ALA A 21 23.42 -9.73 -1.78
CA ALA A 21 23.54 -8.70 -0.76
C ALA A 21 22.17 -8.05 -0.47
N PRO A 22 21.86 -7.69 0.79
CA PRO A 22 20.59 -7.07 1.14
C PRO A 22 20.58 -5.56 0.87
N ALA A 23 20.98 -5.17 -0.33
CA ALA A 23 21.07 -3.79 -0.78
C ALA A 23 20.83 -3.69 -2.30
N TYR A 24 20.48 -2.51 -2.78
CA TYR A 24 20.40 -2.28 -4.22
C TYR A 24 21.82 -2.20 -4.82
N PRO A 25 22.04 -2.72 -6.04
CA PRO A 25 23.31 -2.57 -6.73
C PRO A 25 23.58 -1.08 -7.04
N VAL A 26 24.85 -0.69 -7.02
CA VAL A 26 25.31 0.70 -7.21
C VAL A 26 25.05 1.22 -8.63
N GLN A 27 24.79 0.34 -9.61
CA GLN A 27 24.51 0.71 -11.00
C GLN A 27 23.18 0.11 -11.50
N ASN A 28 22.40 0.94 -12.21
CA ASN A 28 21.23 0.53 -12.99
C ASN A 28 21.68 -0.17 -14.29
N ASP A 29 22.30 -1.34 -14.16
CA ASP A 29 22.71 -2.16 -15.30
C ASP A 29 21.53 -3.03 -15.79
N GLU A 30 21.41 -3.22 -17.10
CA GLU A 30 20.49 -4.16 -17.74
C GLU A 30 20.73 -5.61 -17.24
N SER A 31 21.91 -5.88 -16.66
CA SER A 31 22.29 -7.13 -15.97
C SER A 31 21.99 -7.19 -14.46
N SER A 32 21.33 -6.16 -13.90
CA SER A 32 21.20 -5.98 -12.45
C SER A 32 20.64 -7.20 -11.72
N GLU A 33 21.19 -7.44 -10.53
CA GLU A 33 20.80 -8.55 -9.66
C GLU A 33 19.30 -8.55 -9.34
N VAL A 34 18.70 -7.37 -9.20
CA VAL A 34 17.26 -7.17 -9.01
C VAL A 34 16.46 -7.73 -10.19
N ARG A 35 16.88 -7.45 -11.43
CA ARG A 35 16.24 -8.01 -12.63
C ARG A 35 16.37 -9.53 -12.69
N GLN A 36 17.52 -10.08 -12.30
CA GLN A 36 17.70 -11.54 -12.24
C GLN A 36 16.79 -12.17 -11.17
N ALA A 37 16.68 -11.55 -10.00
CA ALA A 37 15.78 -11.99 -8.94
C ALA A 37 14.30 -11.92 -9.37
N LEU A 38 13.91 -10.88 -10.12
CA LEU A 38 12.59 -10.78 -10.78
C LEU A 38 12.35 -11.94 -11.74
N LYS A 39 13.31 -12.23 -12.63
CA LYS A 39 13.20 -13.36 -13.58
C LYS A 39 13.09 -14.70 -12.86
N ARG A 40 13.79 -14.87 -11.73
CA ARG A 40 13.69 -16.09 -10.90
C ARG A 40 12.28 -16.24 -10.31
N VAL A 41 11.71 -15.22 -9.66
CA VAL A 41 10.33 -15.34 -9.14
C VAL A 41 9.31 -15.58 -10.25
N ALA A 42 9.51 -14.96 -11.41
CA ALA A 42 8.65 -15.18 -12.58
C ALA A 42 8.75 -16.62 -13.13
N ASN A 43 9.94 -17.23 -13.12
CA ASN A 43 10.12 -18.62 -13.51
C ASN A 43 9.44 -19.59 -12.53
N GLU A 44 9.60 -19.37 -11.23
CA GLU A 44 8.96 -20.16 -10.15
C GLU A 44 7.43 -20.11 -10.26
N LEU A 45 6.88 -18.97 -10.64
CA LEU A 45 5.43 -18.77 -10.82
C LEU A 45 4.95 -19.10 -12.24
N HIS A 46 5.84 -19.60 -13.11
CA HIS A 46 5.55 -19.97 -14.49
C HIS A 46 4.99 -18.81 -15.35
N TRP A 47 5.45 -17.59 -15.12
CA TRP A 47 5.08 -16.39 -15.88
C TRP A 47 5.95 -16.18 -17.12
N SER A 48 7.22 -16.62 -17.04
CA SER A 48 8.20 -16.41 -18.10
C SER A 48 7.95 -17.27 -19.33
N GLU A 49 8.32 -16.73 -20.49
CA GLU A 49 8.33 -17.46 -21.76
C GLU A 49 9.66 -17.18 -22.48
N GLU A 50 10.26 -18.22 -23.06
CA GLU A 50 11.50 -18.08 -23.81
C GLU A 50 11.33 -17.06 -24.95
N GLY A 51 12.26 -16.11 -25.06
CA GLY A 51 12.19 -15.02 -26.02
C GLY A 51 11.20 -13.89 -25.70
N ARG A 52 10.36 -14.00 -24.66
CA ARG A 52 9.35 -12.98 -24.28
C ARG A 52 9.45 -12.48 -22.83
N GLY A 53 10.61 -12.67 -22.21
CA GLY A 53 10.93 -12.13 -20.88
C GLY A 53 10.16 -12.77 -19.72
N ALA A 54 10.27 -12.14 -18.55
CA ALA A 54 9.70 -12.61 -17.27
C ALA A 54 8.16 -12.72 -17.28
N PHE A 55 7.49 -11.97 -18.16
CA PHE A 55 6.03 -11.89 -18.17
C PHE A 55 5.39 -12.44 -19.44
N GLY A 56 6.16 -13.12 -20.31
CA GLY A 56 5.70 -13.53 -21.64
C GLY A 56 4.41 -14.36 -21.66
N ARG A 57 4.22 -15.27 -20.70
CA ARG A 57 2.99 -16.09 -20.62
C ARG A 57 1.79 -15.31 -20.08
N ILE A 58 2.04 -14.24 -19.33
CA ILE A 58 0.98 -13.51 -18.63
C ILE A 58 0.51 -12.30 -19.43
N ILE A 59 1.43 -11.57 -20.06
CA ILE A 59 1.13 -10.38 -20.86
C ILE A 59 0.83 -10.81 -22.31
N PRO A 60 -0.42 -10.66 -22.77
CA PRO A 60 -0.76 -10.88 -24.17
C PRO A 60 -0.04 -9.87 -25.07
N ARG A 61 0.27 -10.28 -26.32
CA ARG A 61 0.77 -9.35 -27.33
C ARG A 61 -0.23 -8.22 -27.57
N GLY A 62 0.24 -6.99 -27.68
CA GLY A 62 -0.62 -5.83 -27.89
C GLY A 62 -1.40 -5.37 -26.65
N ALA A 63 -1.20 -5.99 -25.48
CA ALA A 63 -1.89 -5.59 -24.25
C ALA A 63 -1.48 -4.20 -23.76
N ARG A 64 -2.40 -3.53 -23.06
CA ARG A 64 -2.15 -2.33 -22.28
C ARG A 64 -1.67 -2.72 -20.89
N VAL A 65 -0.42 -2.35 -20.55
CA VAL A 65 0.22 -2.72 -19.29
C VAL A 65 0.42 -1.50 -18.42
N LEU A 66 -0.06 -1.56 -17.18
CA LEU A 66 0.24 -0.58 -16.15
C LEU A 66 1.21 -1.15 -15.12
N VAL A 67 2.32 -0.47 -14.88
CA VAL A 67 3.23 -0.73 -13.78
C VAL A 67 2.95 0.26 -12.65
N LYS A 68 2.53 -0.25 -11.49
CA LYS A 68 2.07 0.55 -10.36
C LYS A 68 3.07 0.47 -9.18
N PRO A 69 4.06 1.38 -9.08
CA PRO A 69 4.98 1.45 -7.94
C PRO A 69 4.30 1.87 -6.64
N ASN A 70 5.06 1.92 -5.55
CA ASN A 70 4.72 2.62 -4.31
C ASN A 70 5.56 3.90 -4.22
N LEU A 71 4.97 5.03 -4.60
CA LEU A 71 5.52 6.37 -4.49
C LEU A 71 4.83 7.09 -3.32
N VAL A 72 5.61 7.76 -2.47
CA VAL A 72 5.09 8.36 -1.22
C VAL A 72 5.43 9.85 -1.14
N LEU A 73 6.70 10.18 -0.96
CA LEU A 73 7.25 11.53 -0.86
C LEU A 73 8.60 11.58 -1.59
N HIS A 74 9.03 12.78 -1.97
CA HIS A 74 10.32 13.05 -2.63
C HIS A 74 11.53 12.92 -1.70
N GLU A 75 11.30 12.81 -0.40
CA GLU A 75 12.33 12.59 0.62
C GLU A 75 11.74 11.82 1.81
N ASN A 76 12.61 11.11 2.53
CA ASN A 76 12.26 10.44 3.78
C ASN A 76 12.29 11.50 4.89
N GLU A 77 11.20 11.63 5.65
CA GLU A 77 11.13 12.58 6.77
C GLU A 77 11.93 12.08 8.01
N GLY A 78 12.49 10.86 7.94
CA GLY A 78 13.46 10.32 8.89
C GLY A 78 14.91 10.64 8.48
N PRO A 79 15.90 10.30 9.31
CA PRO A 79 17.32 10.53 9.00
C PRO A 79 17.90 9.54 7.97
N TRP A 80 17.05 8.82 7.23
CA TRP A 80 17.45 7.74 6.33
C TRP A 80 17.23 8.13 4.86
N GLY A 81 17.76 7.33 3.94
CA GLY A 81 17.56 7.56 2.51
C GLY A 81 16.13 7.24 2.04
N ILE A 82 15.91 7.45 0.73
CA ILE A 82 14.62 7.24 0.06
C ILE A 82 14.32 5.76 -0.20
N GLU A 83 15.33 4.90 -0.09
CA GLU A 83 15.28 3.47 -0.38
C GLU A 83 14.17 2.74 0.38
N PRO A 84 13.98 2.85 1.71
CA PRO A 84 12.86 2.21 2.41
C PRO A 84 11.50 2.88 2.17
N LEU A 85 11.48 4.08 1.57
CA LEU A 85 10.28 4.89 1.42
C LEU A 85 9.46 4.50 0.18
N VAL A 86 10.13 4.31 -0.96
CA VAL A 86 9.49 4.10 -2.26
C VAL A 86 9.97 2.81 -2.92
N THR A 87 9.21 2.31 -3.90
CA THR A 87 9.69 1.22 -4.78
C THR A 87 10.92 1.71 -5.54
N ASN A 88 12.02 0.96 -5.46
CA ASN A 88 13.28 1.39 -6.05
C ASN A 88 13.25 1.33 -7.59
N LEU A 89 13.94 2.29 -8.24
CA LEU A 89 14.04 2.36 -9.70
C LEU A 89 14.55 1.05 -10.31
N SER A 90 15.50 0.35 -9.69
CA SER A 90 16.02 -0.92 -10.21
C SER A 90 14.94 -1.99 -10.41
N LEU A 91 13.92 -2.04 -9.54
CA LEU A 91 12.79 -2.95 -9.72
C LEU A 91 11.78 -2.40 -10.72
N ILE A 92 11.53 -1.10 -10.71
CA ILE A 92 10.61 -0.45 -11.65
C ILE A 92 11.11 -0.64 -13.10
N SER A 93 12.38 -0.34 -13.36
CA SER A 93 13.00 -0.50 -14.68
C SER A 93 13.02 -1.96 -15.11
N ALA A 94 13.40 -2.88 -14.21
CA ALA A 94 13.37 -4.32 -14.50
C ALA A 94 11.96 -4.80 -14.88
N ALA A 95 10.93 -4.40 -14.13
CA ALA A 95 9.55 -4.78 -14.42
C ALA A 95 9.07 -4.21 -15.76
N VAL A 96 9.40 -2.95 -16.07
CA VAL A 96 9.01 -2.30 -17.33
C VAL A 96 9.73 -2.94 -18.52
N GLU A 97 11.03 -3.17 -18.42
CA GLU A 97 11.82 -3.78 -19.50
C GLU A 97 11.40 -5.23 -19.77
N GLU A 98 11.18 -6.03 -18.72
CA GLU A 98 10.66 -7.40 -18.88
C GLU A 98 9.21 -7.41 -19.40
N ALA A 99 8.41 -6.39 -19.09
CA ALA A 99 7.08 -6.23 -19.68
C ALA A 99 7.17 -5.90 -21.17
N LEU A 100 8.09 -5.02 -21.58
CA LEU A 100 8.32 -4.68 -22.99
C LEU A 100 8.80 -5.89 -23.81
N CYS A 101 9.60 -6.79 -23.21
CA CYS A 101 9.96 -8.07 -23.82
C CYS A 101 8.76 -8.95 -24.16
N ALA A 102 7.64 -8.82 -23.44
CA ALA A 102 6.41 -9.57 -23.73
C ALA A 102 5.62 -8.99 -24.92
N GLU A 103 6.12 -7.95 -25.56
CA GLU A 103 5.53 -7.28 -26.74
C GLU A 103 4.11 -6.72 -26.52
N PRO A 104 3.92 -5.87 -25.48
CA PRO A 104 2.67 -5.18 -25.24
C PRO A 104 2.43 -4.10 -26.32
N GLY A 105 1.20 -3.60 -26.39
CA GLY A 105 0.87 -2.43 -27.21
C GLY A 105 1.37 -1.14 -26.56
N GLU A 106 1.30 -1.10 -25.23
CA GLU A 106 1.82 0.01 -24.42
C GLU A 106 2.19 -0.42 -23.00
N VAL A 107 3.13 0.32 -22.40
CA VAL A 107 3.47 0.24 -20.98
C VAL A 107 3.48 1.63 -20.37
N ILE A 108 2.75 1.83 -19.28
CA ILE A 108 2.73 3.06 -18.48
C ILE A 108 3.22 2.74 -17.08
N VAL A 109 3.99 3.64 -16.46
CA VAL A 109 4.22 3.64 -15.01
C VAL A 109 3.34 4.73 -14.39
N GLY A 110 2.63 4.47 -13.30
CA GLY A 110 1.85 5.54 -12.67
C GLY A 110 1.46 5.29 -11.22
N ASP A 111 1.33 6.37 -10.44
CA ASP A 111 0.93 6.36 -9.03
C ASP A 111 0.37 7.73 -8.58
N ALA A 112 -0.39 7.74 -7.49
CA ALA A 112 -0.82 8.93 -6.74
C ALA A 112 -0.10 8.99 -5.37
N PRO A 113 1.07 9.66 -5.28
CA PRO A 113 1.79 9.82 -4.02
C PRO A 113 1.01 10.68 -3.00
N LEU A 114 1.63 11.00 -1.86
CA LEU A 114 1.02 11.93 -0.91
C LEU A 114 0.86 13.31 -1.57
N GLN A 115 -0.17 14.08 -1.21
CA GLN A 115 -0.42 15.38 -1.85
C GLN A 115 0.73 16.37 -1.65
N GLY A 116 1.43 16.28 -0.51
CA GLY A 116 2.62 17.08 -0.22
C GLY A 116 3.87 16.67 -1.01
N CYS A 117 3.80 15.61 -1.82
CA CYS A 117 4.92 15.21 -2.65
C CYS A 117 5.09 16.19 -3.83
N ASP A 118 6.22 16.87 -3.89
CA ASP A 118 6.75 17.40 -5.14
C ASP A 118 7.10 16.22 -6.08
N PHE A 119 6.40 16.11 -7.21
CA PHE A 119 6.55 14.96 -8.11
C PHE A 119 7.84 15.06 -8.92
N ASP A 120 8.21 16.24 -9.37
CA ASP A 120 9.43 16.45 -10.17
C ASP A 120 10.66 16.18 -9.31
N ARG A 121 10.68 16.66 -8.07
CA ARG A 121 11.75 16.31 -7.11
C ARG A 121 11.80 14.82 -6.82
N LEU A 122 10.66 14.14 -6.73
CA LEU A 122 10.62 12.68 -6.57
C LEU A 122 11.25 11.96 -7.77
N LEU A 123 10.92 12.37 -9.00
CA LEU A 123 11.48 11.77 -10.22
C LEU A 123 12.99 12.00 -10.32
N VAL A 124 13.49 13.15 -9.85
CA VAL A 124 14.92 13.43 -9.75
C VAL A 124 15.58 12.58 -8.67
N ALA A 125 15.03 12.58 -7.45
CA ALA A 125 15.58 11.87 -6.29
C ALA A 125 15.67 10.35 -6.49
N THR A 126 14.76 9.79 -7.28
CA THR A 126 14.73 8.35 -7.61
C THR A 126 15.49 8.01 -8.90
N GLY A 127 15.90 9.02 -9.69
CA GLY A 127 16.44 8.84 -11.03
C GLY A 127 15.41 8.41 -12.10
N MET A 128 14.13 8.29 -11.74
CA MET A 128 13.06 7.86 -12.64
C MET A 128 12.87 8.80 -13.84
N GLY A 129 13.06 10.11 -13.65
CA GLY A 129 12.86 11.09 -14.74
C GLY A 129 13.81 10.84 -15.91
N GLN A 130 15.12 10.82 -15.62
CA GLN A 130 16.15 10.60 -16.64
C GLN A 130 16.04 9.21 -17.28
N TRP A 131 15.73 8.17 -16.49
CA TRP A 131 15.50 6.82 -17.00
C TRP A 131 14.30 6.77 -17.96
N ALA A 132 13.17 7.36 -17.56
CA ALA A 132 11.95 7.34 -18.35
C ALA A 132 12.14 8.06 -19.70
N ASP A 133 12.77 9.24 -19.70
CA ASP A 133 13.07 9.99 -20.92
C ASP A 133 13.94 9.20 -21.91
N ASN A 134 14.93 8.46 -21.38
CA ASN A 134 15.80 7.64 -22.19
C ASN A 134 15.08 6.42 -22.76
N LEU A 135 14.24 5.76 -21.96
CA LEU A 135 13.48 4.59 -22.41
C LEU A 135 12.42 4.96 -23.45
N MET A 136 11.70 6.08 -23.26
CA MET A 136 10.71 6.55 -24.24
C MET A 136 11.32 6.84 -25.61
N LYS A 137 12.58 7.30 -25.68
CA LYS A 137 13.32 7.49 -26.93
C LYS A 137 13.71 6.17 -27.59
N ARG A 138 13.99 5.14 -26.79
CA ARG A 138 14.40 3.80 -27.25
C ARG A 138 13.23 2.92 -27.67
N ASP A 139 12.11 3.00 -26.95
CA ASP A 139 10.94 2.15 -27.15
C ASP A 139 9.63 2.98 -27.08
N PRO A 140 8.98 3.25 -28.22
CA PRO A 140 7.78 4.07 -28.27
C PRO A 140 6.54 3.43 -27.62
N ARG A 141 6.62 2.14 -27.24
CA ARG A 141 5.55 1.46 -26.48
C ARG A 141 5.53 1.92 -25.03
N PHE A 142 6.67 2.34 -24.47
CA PHE A 142 6.71 2.93 -23.15
C PHE A 142 6.21 4.38 -23.19
N LYS A 143 5.19 4.69 -22.39
CA LYS A 143 4.49 6.00 -22.41
C LYS A 143 4.86 6.91 -21.24
N GLY A 144 5.92 6.56 -20.50
CA GLY A 144 6.47 7.37 -19.42
C GLY A 144 5.85 7.10 -18.04
N VAL A 145 6.14 8.00 -17.12
CA VAL A 145 5.68 7.98 -15.73
C VAL A 145 4.54 9.00 -15.55
N ARG A 146 3.46 8.62 -14.89
CA ARG A 146 2.25 9.43 -14.68
C ARG A 146 1.98 9.65 -13.19
N ASP A 147 1.75 10.91 -12.82
CA ASP A 147 1.10 11.26 -11.55
C ASP A 147 -0.41 11.07 -11.73
N PHE A 148 -1.07 10.40 -10.79
CA PHE A 148 -2.53 10.20 -10.80
C PHE A 148 -3.28 11.19 -9.88
N ARG A 149 -2.57 12.07 -9.17
CA ARG A 149 -3.22 13.02 -8.26
C ARG A 149 -3.99 14.09 -9.02
N ARG A 150 -5.22 14.37 -8.57
CA ARG A 150 -6.01 15.56 -8.94
C ARG A 150 -5.81 16.74 -7.99
N THR A 151 -5.23 16.48 -6.83
CA THR A 151 -4.93 17.49 -5.82
C THR A 151 -3.51 17.33 -5.32
N THR A 152 -2.73 18.41 -5.37
CA THR A 152 -1.40 18.52 -4.76
C THR A 152 -1.44 19.58 -3.67
N CYS A 153 -0.50 19.56 -2.74
CA CYS A 153 -0.41 20.60 -1.72
C CYS A 153 1.04 20.98 -1.43
N VAL A 154 1.21 22.24 -1.01
CA VAL A 154 2.45 22.76 -0.44
C VAL A 154 2.14 23.37 0.92
N PHE A 155 3.04 23.22 1.88
CA PHE A 155 2.89 23.83 3.20
C PHE A 155 3.72 25.12 3.25
N VAL A 156 3.06 26.25 3.45
CA VAL A 156 3.71 27.57 3.58
C VAL A 156 3.43 28.09 4.99
N ASP A 157 4.49 28.27 5.80
CA ASP A 157 4.41 28.63 7.23
C ASP A 157 3.48 27.71 8.06
N GLY A 158 3.49 26.41 7.77
CA GLY A 158 2.62 25.42 8.42
C GLY A 158 1.17 25.43 7.95
N VAL A 159 0.81 26.26 6.97
CA VAL A 159 -0.54 26.29 6.37
C VAL A 159 -0.54 25.51 5.06
N ARG A 160 -1.51 24.60 4.92
CA ARG A 160 -1.70 23.81 3.70
C ARG A 160 -2.31 24.66 2.59
N MET A 161 -1.58 24.82 1.50
CA MET A 161 -2.05 25.42 0.25
C MET A 161 -2.27 24.29 -0.76
N ALA A 162 -3.53 24.02 -1.13
CA ALA A 162 -3.87 22.97 -2.08
C ALA A 162 -4.03 23.55 -3.50
N ALA A 163 -3.50 22.85 -4.49
CA ALA A 163 -3.84 23.03 -5.90
C ALA A 163 -4.75 21.87 -6.30
N GLU A 164 -6.01 22.18 -6.60
CA GLU A 164 -7.05 21.21 -6.97
C GLU A 164 -7.26 21.19 -8.49
N GLY A 165 -7.77 20.08 -9.01
CA GLY A 165 -8.07 19.95 -10.43
C GLY A 165 -6.84 19.94 -11.33
N VAL A 166 -5.66 19.57 -10.82
CA VAL A 166 -4.42 19.49 -11.62
C VAL A 166 -4.54 18.47 -12.76
N GLN A 167 -5.53 17.58 -12.68
CA GLN A 167 -5.95 16.71 -13.77
C GLN A 167 -7.47 16.76 -13.92
N THR A 168 -7.90 16.63 -15.17
CA THR A 168 -9.30 16.68 -15.60
C THR A 168 -10.04 15.39 -15.22
N GLU A 169 -11.35 15.50 -14.98
CA GLU A 169 -12.18 14.37 -14.51
C GLU A 169 -12.36 13.26 -15.53
N ASP A 170 -12.27 13.59 -16.82
CA ASP A 170 -12.32 12.62 -17.92
C ASP A 170 -11.15 11.64 -17.88
N ARG A 171 -10.10 11.86 -17.09
CA ARG A 171 -9.03 10.87 -16.85
C ARG A 171 -9.35 9.87 -15.73
N PHE A 172 -10.55 9.94 -15.15
CA PHE A 172 -10.95 9.09 -14.03
C PHE A 172 -12.29 8.41 -14.30
N VAL A 173 -12.52 7.33 -13.56
CA VAL A 173 -13.79 6.60 -13.50
C VAL A 173 -14.28 6.67 -12.06
N LEU A 174 -15.50 7.16 -11.89
CA LEU A 174 -16.18 7.18 -10.59
C LEU A 174 -16.85 5.82 -10.37
N PHE A 175 -16.51 5.15 -9.28
CA PHE A 175 -17.20 3.96 -8.79
C PHE A 175 -18.00 4.33 -7.55
N ASP A 176 -19.27 3.95 -7.49
CA ASP A 176 -20.08 4.03 -6.28
C ASP A 176 -20.47 2.62 -5.86
N LEU A 177 -19.91 2.15 -4.76
CA LEU A 177 -20.17 0.80 -4.25
C LEU A 177 -21.47 0.73 -3.44
N GLY A 178 -21.99 1.88 -3.01
CA GLY A 178 -23.16 1.99 -2.13
C GLY A 178 -23.16 0.91 -1.03
N ARG A 179 -24.30 0.23 -0.86
CA ARG A 179 -24.47 -0.83 0.16
C ARG A 179 -23.49 -2.01 0.05
N ASN A 180 -22.80 -2.17 -1.09
CA ASN A 180 -21.84 -3.24 -1.27
C ASN A 180 -20.43 -2.86 -0.81
N SER A 181 -20.18 -1.60 -0.45
CA SER A 181 -18.91 -1.19 0.16
C SER A 181 -18.70 -1.90 1.49
N LEU A 182 -17.44 -2.24 1.78
CA LEU A 182 -17.08 -2.77 3.09
C LEU A 182 -17.18 -1.70 4.18
N LEU A 183 -17.30 -0.42 3.84
CA LEU A 183 -17.54 0.70 4.76
C LEU A 183 -19.00 0.81 5.21
N GLU A 184 -19.95 0.26 4.47
CA GLU A 184 -21.38 0.39 4.80
C GLU A 184 -21.72 -0.08 6.23
N PRO A 185 -21.24 -1.24 6.72
CA PRO A 185 -21.59 -1.72 8.07
C PRO A 185 -21.09 -0.84 9.22
N ILE A 186 -20.16 0.07 8.96
CA ILE A 186 -19.57 1.00 9.95
C ILE A 186 -19.96 2.45 9.69
N THR A 187 -20.86 2.68 8.74
CA THR A 187 -21.34 4.02 8.40
C THR A 187 -22.33 4.47 9.45
N SER A 188 -22.21 5.75 9.84
CA SER A 188 -23.12 6.39 10.79
C SER A 188 -23.78 7.60 10.14
N ASP A 189 -24.92 8.03 10.69
CA ASP A 189 -25.62 9.24 10.22
C ASP A 189 -24.85 10.54 10.51
N SER A 190 -23.75 10.47 11.27
CA SER A 190 -23.03 11.65 11.79
C SER A 190 -21.80 12.08 10.99
N ASP A 191 -21.74 11.78 9.68
CA ASP A 191 -20.60 12.12 8.80
C ASP A 191 -19.24 11.82 9.46
N SER A 192 -19.08 10.62 10.02
CA SER A 192 -17.97 10.31 10.94
C SER A 192 -16.63 10.08 10.25
N PHE A 193 -16.61 9.76 8.96
CA PHE A 193 -15.40 9.39 8.24
C PHE A 193 -14.42 10.56 8.10
N ARG A 194 -13.12 10.28 8.21
CA ARG A 194 -12.05 11.27 8.13
C ARG A 194 -10.86 10.76 7.32
N VAL A 195 -10.17 11.73 6.73
CA VAL A 195 -8.82 11.59 6.20
C VAL A 195 -7.98 12.77 6.71
N THR A 196 -6.84 12.46 7.32
CA THR A 196 -6.00 13.44 8.03
C THR A 196 -5.59 14.58 7.10
N CYS A 197 -5.72 15.81 7.59
CA CYS A 197 -5.44 17.05 6.87
C CYS A 197 -6.48 17.48 5.82
N TYR A 198 -7.68 16.90 5.73
CA TYR A 198 -8.69 17.29 4.73
C TYR A 198 -9.97 17.81 5.36
N ASP A 199 -10.69 18.62 4.58
CA ASP A 199 -12.02 19.07 4.93
C ASP A 199 -12.98 17.87 5.04
N PRO A 200 -13.51 17.57 6.23
CA PRO A 200 -14.40 16.43 6.43
C PRO A 200 -15.69 16.53 5.61
N ARG A 201 -16.13 17.74 5.24
CA ARG A 201 -17.34 17.96 4.43
C ARG A 201 -17.19 17.45 3.02
N LEU A 202 -15.97 17.31 2.50
CA LEU A 202 -15.73 16.73 1.18
C LEU A 202 -15.88 15.22 1.22
N LEU A 203 -15.39 14.59 2.29
CA LEU A 203 -15.52 13.15 2.49
C LEU A 203 -16.98 12.73 2.70
N ALA A 204 -17.76 13.51 3.44
CA ALA A 204 -19.19 13.28 3.66
C ALA A 204 -20.02 13.27 2.35
N ARG A 205 -19.55 13.97 1.30
CA ARG A 205 -20.24 13.99 -0.01
C ARG A 205 -20.10 12.67 -0.75
N THR A 206 -18.98 11.97 -0.55
CA THR A 206 -18.56 10.77 -1.27
C THR A 206 -18.76 9.50 -0.46
N HIS A 207 -18.79 9.59 0.88
CA HIS A 207 -18.96 8.47 1.81
C HIS A 207 -20.02 8.80 2.86
N SER A 208 -21.21 8.25 2.67
CA SER A 208 -22.38 8.33 3.56
C SER A 208 -23.25 7.07 3.40
N SER A 209 -24.33 6.95 4.15
CA SER A 209 -25.21 5.78 4.06
C SER A 209 -25.64 5.52 2.61
N GLU A 210 -25.45 4.28 2.15
CA GLU A 210 -25.73 3.83 0.78
C GLU A 210 -24.93 4.51 -0.34
N ARG A 211 -23.89 5.30 -0.02
CA ARG A 211 -23.01 5.96 -0.97
C ARG A 211 -21.56 5.84 -0.55
N HIS A 212 -20.75 5.14 -1.34
CA HIS A 212 -19.33 4.97 -1.06
C HIS A 212 -18.55 5.05 -2.36
N GLN A 213 -18.03 6.25 -2.62
CA GLN A 213 -17.48 6.61 -3.91
C GLN A 213 -15.96 6.56 -3.93
N TYR A 214 -15.41 6.12 -5.06
CA TYR A 214 -13.98 6.08 -5.36
C TYR A 214 -13.73 6.62 -6.77
N LEU A 215 -12.68 7.43 -6.93
CA LEU A 215 -12.35 8.10 -8.19
C LEU A 215 -11.01 7.58 -8.72
N ILE A 216 -11.08 6.59 -9.61
CA ILE A 216 -9.94 5.76 -10.02
C ILE A 216 -9.39 6.24 -11.35
N ALA A 217 -8.06 6.31 -11.49
CA ALA A 217 -7.41 6.68 -12.75
C ALA A 217 -7.81 5.71 -13.88
N ARG A 218 -8.16 6.23 -15.06
CA ARG A 218 -8.60 5.42 -16.21
C ARG A 218 -7.55 4.42 -16.65
N GLU A 219 -6.27 4.79 -16.60
CA GLU A 219 -5.15 3.91 -16.94
C GLU A 219 -5.13 2.63 -16.10
N VAL A 220 -5.71 2.65 -14.90
CA VAL A 220 -5.84 1.48 -14.02
C VAL A 220 -6.99 0.59 -14.47
N ILE A 221 -8.13 1.16 -14.86
CA ILE A 221 -9.31 0.41 -15.27
C ILE A 221 -9.16 -0.12 -16.71
N GLU A 222 -8.50 0.62 -17.58
CA GLU A 222 -8.31 0.27 -18.99
C GLU A 222 -7.14 -0.69 -19.26
N ALA A 223 -6.27 -0.92 -18.27
CA ALA A 223 -5.18 -1.87 -18.38
C ALA A 223 -5.69 -3.31 -18.46
N ASP A 224 -5.12 -4.09 -19.38
CA ASP A 224 -5.35 -5.53 -19.50
C ASP A 224 -4.55 -6.29 -18.43
N VAL A 225 -3.34 -5.80 -18.13
CA VAL A 225 -2.43 -6.36 -17.13
C VAL A 225 -1.86 -5.24 -16.26
N ILE A 226 -1.87 -5.46 -14.95
CA ILE A 226 -1.27 -4.56 -13.97
C ILE A 226 -0.13 -5.29 -13.26
N ILE A 227 1.06 -4.70 -13.27
CA ILE A 227 2.18 -5.12 -12.45
C ILE A 227 2.26 -4.17 -11.24
N ASN A 228 1.68 -4.60 -10.13
CA ASN A 228 1.68 -3.90 -8.86
C ASN A 228 3.02 -4.13 -8.15
N LEU A 229 3.78 -3.05 -7.90
CA LEU A 229 5.11 -3.09 -7.29
C LEU A 229 5.10 -2.45 -5.90
N PRO A 230 4.47 -3.06 -4.88
CA PRO A 230 4.43 -2.50 -3.54
C PRO A 230 5.82 -2.51 -2.88
N LYS A 231 6.04 -1.57 -1.96
CA LYS A 231 7.18 -1.56 -1.05
C LYS A 231 6.81 -2.25 0.26
N LEU A 232 7.56 -3.27 0.68
CA LEU A 232 7.33 -3.91 1.98
C LEU A 232 7.75 -2.97 3.10
N LYS A 233 6.81 -2.54 3.94
CA LYS A 233 7.13 -1.74 5.13
C LYS A 233 6.05 -1.79 6.20
N THR A 234 6.42 -1.54 7.46
CA THR A 234 5.44 -1.23 8.51
C THR A 234 4.69 0.06 8.19
N HIS A 235 3.46 0.20 8.69
CA HIS A 235 2.61 1.36 8.43
C HIS A 235 1.76 1.72 9.65
N LYS A 236 1.81 2.96 10.12
CA LYS A 236 1.08 3.43 11.32
C LYS A 236 -0.44 3.23 11.29
N LYS A 237 -1.09 3.44 10.15
CA LYS A 237 -2.56 3.29 10.01
C LYS A 237 -3.04 1.87 9.65
N ALA A 238 -2.40 1.20 8.69
CA ALA A 238 -2.86 -0.10 8.17
C ALA A 238 -2.00 -1.29 8.63
N GLY A 239 -0.98 -1.05 9.46
CA GLY A 239 -0.03 -2.05 9.98
C GLY A 239 1.09 -2.36 9.02
N ILE A 240 0.74 -2.61 7.77
CA ILE A 240 1.65 -2.98 6.69
C ILE A 240 1.36 -2.17 5.42
N THR A 241 2.41 -1.83 4.69
CA THR A 241 2.33 -1.57 3.25
C THR A 241 2.76 -2.84 2.53
N CYS A 242 1.85 -3.39 1.74
CA CYS A 242 2.15 -4.36 0.70
C CYS A 242 1.05 -4.30 -0.38
N ALA A 243 0.84 -5.35 -1.18
CA ALA A 243 0.02 -5.35 -2.39
C ALA A 243 -1.38 -4.75 -2.19
N LEU A 244 -2.09 -5.12 -1.12
CA LEU A 244 -3.46 -4.64 -0.86
C LEU A 244 -3.48 -3.13 -0.60
N LYS A 245 -2.52 -2.63 0.18
CA LYS A 245 -2.44 -1.21 0.56
C LYS A 245 -1.95 -0.31 -0.58
N ASN A 246 -1.18 -0.85 -1.52
CA ASN A 246 -0.57 -0.06 -2.61
C ASN A 246 -1.61 0.55 -3.56
N LEU A 247 -2.84 0.05 -3.52
CA LEU A 247 -3.94 0.55 -4.33
C LEU A 247 -4.49 1.90 -3.88
N ILE A 248 -4.12 2.38 -2.70
CA ILE A 248 -4.42 3.77 -2.29
C ILE A 248 -3.88 4.80 -3.30
N GLY A 249 -2.85 4.41 -4.06
CA GLY A 249 -2.23 5.21 -5.11
C GLY A 249 -2.91 5.16 -6.48
N ILE A 250 -4.05 4.49 -6.64
CA ILE A 250 -4.81 4.51 -7.92
C ILE A 250 -5.88 5.60 -7.96
N ASN A 251 -6.13 6.25 -6.82
CA ASN A 251 -7.24 7.15 -6.62
C ASN A 251 -6.79 8.61 -6.78
N GLY A 252 -7.53 9.40 -7.57
CA GLY A 252 -7.12 10.77 -7.91
C GLY A 252 -7.25 11.78 -6.77
N ASN A 253 -8.25 11.58 -5.92
CA ASN A 253 -8.63 12.50 -4.85
C ASN A 253 -8.54 11.79 -3.49
N LYS A 254 -7.87 12.37 -2.50
CA LYS A 254 -7.70 11.68 -1.20
C LYS A 254 -8.96 11.75 -0.33
N GLU A 255 -9.87 12.68 -0.63
CA GLU A 255 -11.20 12.83 -0.04
C GLU A 255 -12.21 11.77 -0.50
N TYR A 256 -11.75 10.75 -1.23
CA TYR A 256 -12.50 9.53 -1.54
C TYR A 256 -11.96 8.32 -0.75
N LEU A 257 -11.04 8.54 0.19
CA LEU A 257 -10.34 7.49 0.91
C LEU A 257 -10.52 7.66 2.43
N PRO A 258 -11.62 7.16 3.01
CA PRO A 258 -11.77 7.12 4.47
C PRO A 258 -10.59 6.39 5.12
N HIS A 259 -9.98 7.00 6.13
CA HIS A 259 -8.85 6.42 6.88
C HIS A 259 -9.22 6.04 8.31
N HIS A 260 -10.19 6.73 8.92
CA HIS A 260 -10.72 6.45 10.25
C HIS A 260 -12.10 7.11 10.38
N ARG A 261 -12.81 6.80 11.45
CA ARG A 261 -13.97 7.51 11.96
C ARG A 261 -13.58 8.29 13.21
N ILE A 262 -14.08 9.52 13.32
CA ILE A 262 -13.86 10.38 14.49
C ILE A 262 -14.32 9.69 15.78
N GLY A 263 -13.58 9.90 16.87
CA GLY A 263 -13.82 9.30 18.17
C GLY A 263 -13.02 8.02 18.42
N GLY A 264 -12.97 7.61 19.69
CA GLY A 264 -12.31 6.38 20.11
C GLY A 264 -13.21 5.15 20.00
N SER A 265 -12.64 3.97 20.22
CA SER A 265 -13.35 2.69 20.09
C SER A 265 -14.56 2.54 21.01
N HIS A 266 -14.58 3.19 22.18
CA HIS A 266 -15.74 3.18 23.08
C HIS A 266 -16.83 4.20 22.71
N SER A 267 -16.57 5.09 21.75
CA SER A 267 -17.53 6.09 21.26
C SER A 267 -17.98 5.84 19.81
N GLY A 268 -17.77 4.63 19.27
CA GLY A 268 -18.17 4.23 17.91
C GLY A 268 -17.20 4.64 16.78
N GLY A 269 -16.15 5.40 17.12
CA GLY A 269 -15.06 5.75 16.22
C GLY A 269 -13.95 4.70 16.23
N ASP A 270 -12.88 4.96 15.48
CA ASP A 270 -11.69 4.10 15.45
C ASP A 270 -10.38 4.91 15.35
N CYS A 271 -10.44 6.19 15.70
CA CYS A 271 -9.33 7.12 15.64
C CYS A 271 -8.22 6.78 16.65
N TYR A 272 -8.60 6.23 17.80
CA TYR A 272 -7.73 5.79 18.89
C TYR A 272 -8.44 4.76 19.81
N PRO A 273 -7.70 4.01 20.64
CA PRO A 273 -8.30 3.13 21.65
C PRO A 273 -9.10 3.90 22.71
N ASP A 274 -10.12 3.25 23.25
CA ASP A 274 -10.94 3.68 24.38
C ASP A 274 -11.69 5.01 24.15
N SER A 275 -11.67 5.91 25.13
CA SER A 275 -12.27 7.24 25.08
C SER A 275 -11.32 8.27 25.67
N SER A 276 -11.27 9.46 25.09
CA SER A 276 -10.47 10.56 25.60
C SER A 276 -11.08 11.90 25.24
N LEU A 277 -11.52 12.65 26.26
CA LEU A 277 -12.10 13.99 26.09
C LEU A 277 -11.10 14.97 25.45
N ILE A 278 -9.81 14.83 25.79
CA ILE A 278 -8.74 15.67 25.22
C ILE A 278 -8.58 15.38 23.73
N LYS A 279 -8.60 14.09 23.34
CA LYS A 279 -8.51 13.71 21.92
C LYS A 279 -9.75 14.12 21.15
N GLN A 280 -10.95 13.99 21.72
CA GLN A 280 -12.19 14.51 21.10
C GLN A 280 -12.12 16.02 20.86
N ALA A 281 -11.63 16.78 21.83
CA ALA A 281 -11.40 18.22 21.65
C ALA A 281 -10.37 18.51 20.54
N MET A 282 -9.29 17.72 20.45
CA MET A 282 -8.31 17.84 19.38
C MET A 282 -8.88 17.52 18.00
N GLU A 283 -9.68 16.47 17.88
CA GLU A 283 -10.37 16.12 16.63
C GLU A 283 -11.25 17.29 16.17
N TYR A 284 -12.00 17.90 17.09
CA TYR A 284 -12.80 19.09 16.79
C TYR A 284 -11.94 20.27 16.32
N ILE A 285 -10.81 20.54 16.99
CA ILE A 285 -9.88 21.61 16.59
C ILE A 285 -9.30 21.35 15.20
N SER A 286 -8.86 20.12 14.92
CA SER A 286 -8.33 19.73 13.61
C SER A 286 -9.38 19.85 12.51
N ASP A 287 -10.63 19.44 12.75
CA ASP A 287 -11.72 19.63 11.79
C ASP A 287 -11.96 21.12 11.50
N LYS A 288 -11.90 21.99 12.52
CA LYS A 288 -12.02 23.45 12.31
C LYS A 288 -10.85 24.04 11.54
N GLU A 289 -9.63 23.54 11.76
CA GLU A 289 -8.44 23.90 10.99
C GLU A 289 -8.60 23.50 9.51
N TYR A 290 -9.11 22.30 9.23
CA TYR A 290 -9.21 21.81 7.86
C TYR A 290 -10.41 22.36 7.08
N MET A 291 -11.48 22.80 7.76
CA MET A 291 -12.65 23.43 7.14
C MET A 291 -12.46 24.91 6.76
N THR A 292 -11.46 25.60 7.33
CA THR A 292 -11.30 27.03 7.11
C THR A 292 -10.54 27.32 5.82
N SER A 293 -11.08 28.21 4.99
CA SER A 293 -10.39 28.79 3.83
C SER A 293 -9.52 30.00 4.20
N SER A 294 -9.59 30.49 5.44
CA SER A 294 -8.79 31.62 5.92
C SER A 294 -7.47 31.16 6.55
N VAL A 295 -6.35 31.60 5.97
CA VAL A 295 -4.98 31.35 6.45
C VAL A 295 -4.81 31.78 7.91
N SER A 296 -5.29 32.96 8.29
CA SER A 296 -5.16 33.47 9.66
C SER A 296 -5.93 32.63 10.68
N LYS A 297 -7.13 32.16 10.33
CA LYS A 297 -7.91 31.24 11.16
C LYS A 297 -7.27 29.86 11.23
N ALA A 298 -6.71 29.36 10.14
CA ALA A 298 -5.97 28.09 10.12
C ALA A 298 -4.78 28.16 11.07
N ARG A 299 -3.99 29.25 11.03
CA ARG A 299 -2.88 29.49 11.96
C ARG A 299 -3.33 29.54 13.42
N LEU A 300 -4.48 30.15 13.70
CA LEU A 300 -5.04 30.18 15.06
C LEU A 300 -5.39 28.77 15.55
N TRP A 301 -6.16 28.01 14.78
CA TRP A 301 -6.53 26.63 15.12
C TRP A 301 -5.30 25.73 15.27
N HIS A 302 -4.35 25.84 14.35
CA HIS A 302 -3.07 25.14 14.43
C HIS A 302 -2.31 25.47 15.73
N GLY A 303 -2.27 26.75 16.10
CA GLY A 303 -1.66 27.20 17.36
C GLY A 303 -2.32 26.59 18.60
N ILE A 304 -3.66 26.53 18.62
CA ILE A 304 -4.44 25.88 19.69
C ILE A 304 -4.15 24.38 19.71
N GLY A 305 -4.21 23.71 18.55
CA GLY A 305 -3.93 22.29 18.39
C GLY A 305 -2.55 21.90 18.93
N ARG A 306 -1.51 22.71 18.69
CA ARG A 306 -0.18 22.49 19.25
C ARG A 306 -0.14 22.48 20.78
N GLN A 307 -0.94 23.30 21.46
CA GLN A 307 -0.99 23.28 22.94
C GLN A 307 -1.63 21.99 23.46
N PHE A 308 -2.71 21.53 22.83
CA PHE A 308 -3.35 20.28 23.18
C PHE A 308 -2.46 19.06 22.87
N GLN A 309 -1.76 19.06 21.74
CA GLN A 309 -0.80 18.01 21.39
C GLN A 309 0.33 17.92 22.43
N ARG A 310 0.84 19.07 22.92
CA ARG A 310 1.82 19.10 24.02
C ARG A 310 1.23 18.53 25.31
N ALA A 311 0.01 18.90 25.67
CA ALA A 311 -0.66 18.38 26.85
C ALA A 311 -0.86 16.85 26.77
N LEU A 312 -1.31 16.33 25.62
CA LEU A 312 -1.41 14.88 25.38
C LEU A 312 -0.07 14.18 25.55
N HIS A 313 1.00 14.75 25.01
CA HIS A 313 2.33 14.17 25.14
C HIS A 313 2.79 14.11 26.60
N LEU A 314 2.48 15.13 27.41
CA LEU A 314 2.74 15.14 28.85
C LEU A 314 1.93 14.10 29.62
N THR A 315 0.72 13.76 29.14
CA THR A 315 -0.07 12.64 29.69
C THR A 315 0.42 11.27 29.24
N GLY A 316 1.47 11.20 28.43
CA GLY A 316 2.06 9.96 27.92
C GLY A 316 1.41 9.42 26.65
N ASP A 317 0.50 10.16 26.00
CA ASP A 317 -0.07 9.75 24.72
C ASP A 317 0.97 9.77 23.61
N LYS A 318 0.96 8.69 22.83
CA LYS A 318 1.91 8.44 21.74
C LYS A 318 1.22 7.93 20.47
N LEU A 319 -0.11 7.75 20.49
CA LEU A 319 -0.90 7.29 19.34
C LEU A 319 -1.51 8.45 18.55
N GLY A 320 -1.82 9.58 19.21
CA GLY A 320 -2.49 10.71 18.58
C GLY A 320 -3.93 10.41 18.17
N ILE A 321 -4.36 11.04 17.07
CA ILE A 321 -5.75 11.09 16.57
C ILE A 321 -5.84 10.84 15.06
N GLU A 322 -5.08 9.86 14.55
CA GLU A 322 -5.03 9.59 13.10
C GLU A 322 -5.46 8.18 12.70
N GLY A 323 -6.01 7.39 13.64
CA GLY A 323 -6.30 5.98 13.43
C GLY A 323 -5.03 5.13 13.33
N SER A 324 -3.97 5.49 14.05
CA SER A 324 -2.64 4.87 13.94
C SER A 324 -2.44 3.67 14.88
N TRP A 325 -3.37 2.71 14.85
CA TRP A 325 -3.36 1.54 15.74
C TRP A 325 -4.09 0.33 15.12
N SER A 326 -3.86 -0.86 15.69
CA SER A 326 -4.38 -2.15 15.24
C SER A 326 -5.90 -2.25 15.23
N GLY A 327 -6.60 -1.47 16.06
CA GLY A 327 -8.06 -1.39 16.14
C GLY A 327 -8.72 -0.44 15.13
N ASN A 328 -7.97 0.16 14.20
CA ASN A 328 -8.56 0.93 13.10
C ASN A 328 -9.41 0.03 12.20
N ASP A 329 -10.72 0.26 12.18
CA ASP A 329 -11.69 -0.56 11.44
C ASP A 329 -12.10 0.05 10.10
N THR A 330 -11.56 1.21 9.71
CA THR A 330 -11.94 1.93 8.49
C THR A 330 -10.96 1.68 7.35
N ILE A 331 -9.66 1.88 7.59
CA ILE A 331 -8.67 1.92 6.50
C ILE A 331 -8.57 0.59 5.73
N TRP A 332 -8.73 -0.54 6.41
CA TRP A 332 -8.66 -1.84 5.73
C TRP A 332 -9.83 -2.03 4.77
N ARG A 333 -11.04 -1.58 5.13
CA ARG A 333 -12.24 -1.64 4.27
C ARG A 333 -12.04 -0.82 3.01
N THR A 334 -11.56 0.42 3.18
CA THR A 334 -11.16 1.29 2.06
C THR A 334 -10.17 0.59 1.13
N CYS A 335 -9.15 -0.06 1.67
CA CYS A 335 -8.15 -0.76 0.85
C CYS A 335 -8.76 -1.96 0.11
N LEU A 336 -9.59 -2.77 0.78
CA LEU A 336 -10.20 -3.94 0.15
C LEU A 336 -11.24 -3.55 -0.90
N ASP A 337 -11.99 -2.47 -0.71
CA ASP A 337 -12.88 -1.93 -1.74
C ASP A 337 -12.12 -1.47 -2.99
N LEU A 338 -10.96 -0.82 -2.82
CA LEU A 338 -10.07 -0.51 -3.95
C LEU A 338 -9.55 -1.76 -4.66
N ASN A 339 -9.26 -2.85 -3.94
CA ASN A 339 -8.86 -4.13 -4.55
C ASN A 339 -10.03 -4.76 -5.32
N ARG A 340 -11.26 -4.64 -4.82
CA ARG A 340 -12.46 -5.09 -5.54
C ARG A 340 -12.67 -4.28 -6.81
N ILE A 341 -12.53 -2.96 -6.76
CA ILE A 341 -12.59 -2.11 -7.96
C ILE A 341 -11.48 -2.46 -8.96
N LEU A 342 -10.25 -2.66 -8.47
CA LEU A 342 -9.13 -3.07 -9.33
C LEU A 342 -9.40 -4.37 -10.08
N LEU A 343 -10.00 -5.36 -9.42
CA LEU A 343 -10.23 -6.66 -10.04
C LEU A 343 -11.48 -6.67 -10.91
N TYR A 344 -12.58 -6.06 -10.46
CA TYR A 344 -13.91 -6.23 -11.06
C TYR A 344 -14.45 -5.00 -11.78
N GLY A 345 -13.83 -3.84 -11.62
CA GLY A 345 -14.34 -2.57 -12.14
C GLY A 345 -14.34 -2.49 -13.66
N GLN A 346 -15.35 -1.85 -14.23
CA GLN A 346 -15.53 -1.60 -15.66
C GLN A 346 -15.39 -0.10 -15.98
N ASN A 347 -15.25 0.22 -17.27
CA ASN A 347 -15.03 1.60 -17.74
C ASN A 347 -16.23 2.54 -17.49
N ASP A 348 -17.40 1.99 -17.20
CA ASP A 348 -18.64 2.71 -16.90
C ASP A 348 -18.84 2.98 -15.40
N GLY A 349 -17.91 2.58 -14.54
CA GLY A 349 -17.99 2.77 -13.08
C GLY A 349 -18.74 1.66 -12.33
N THR A 350 -19.09 0.56 -13.01
CA THR A 350 -19.75 -0.61 -12.38
C THR A 350 -18.75 -1.74 -12.06
N LEU A 351 -19.13 -2.68 -11.20
CA LEU A 351 -18.37 -3.91 -10.96
C LEU A 351 -19.01 -5.10 -11.69
N ALA A 352 -18.20 -5.88 -12.39
CA ALA A 352 -18.62 -7.12 -13.06
C ALA A 352 -18.56 -8.34 -12.13
N ASP A 353 -19.24 -9.43 -12.48
CA ASP A 353 -19.26 -10.67 -11.67
C ASP A 353 -17.95 -11.48 -11.71
N ARG A 354 -17.05 -11.13 -12.63
CA ARG A 354 -15.76 -11.81 -12.81
C ARG A 354 -14.62 -10.79 -12.87
N PRO A 355 -13.38 -11.17 -12.51
CA PRO A 355 -12.24 -10.29 -12.69
C PRO A 355 -12.08 -9.86 -14.16
N GLN A 356 -11.81 -8.57 -14.38
CA GLN A 356 -11.73 -7.90 -15.69
C GLN A 356 -10.29 -7.75 -16.20
N ARG A 357 -9.31 -7.80 -15.30
CA ARG A 357 -7.89 -7.62 -15.62
C ARG A 357 -7.00 -8.54 -14.80
N ARG A 358 -5.80 -8.84 -15.33
CA ARG A 358 -4.79 -9.63 -14.62
C ARG A 358 -3.94 -8.70 -13.75
N VAL A 359 -3.71 -9.09 -12.51
CA VAL A 359 -2.86 -8.33 -11.59
C VAL A 359 -1.74 -9.23 -11.10
N LEU A 360 -0.51 -8.77 -11.26
CA LEU A 360 0.69 -9.40 -10.73
C LEU A 360 1.22 -8.51 -9.61
N HIS A 361 1.65 -9.13 -8.52
CA HIS A 361 2.25 -8.42 -7.40
C HIS A 361 3.71 -8.82 -7.32
N VAL A 362 4.62 -7.84 -7.44
CA VAL A 362 6.06 -8.05 -7.23
C VAL A 362 6.52 -7.07 -6.17
N VAL A 363 6.75 -7.56 -4.96
CA VAL A 363 7.05 -6.71 -3.80
C VAL A 363 8.53 -6.42 -3.73
N ASP A 364 8.85 -5.14 -3.61
CA ASP A 364 10.18 -4.66 -3.27
C ASP A 364 10.41 -4.84 -1.76
N ALA A 365 11.18 -5.88 -1.43
CA ALA A 365 11.64 -6.18 -0.09
C ALA A 365 13.18 -6.22 -0.02
N VAL A 366 13.89 -5.55 -0.95
CA VAL A 366 15.36 -5.53 -0.94
C VAL A 366 15.84 -4.70 0.25
N VAL A 367 15.44 -3.43 0.29
CA VAL A 367 15.48 -2.59 1.49
C VAL A 367 14.05 -2.27 1.86
N ALA A 368 13.49 -3.07 2.76
CA ALA A 368 12.16 -2.85 3.33
C ALA A 368 12.17 -1.66 4.31
N GLY A 369 11.00 -1.25 4.79
CA GLY A 369 10.84 -0.20 5.80
C GLY A 369 10.32 -0.74 7.14
N GLN A 370 10.85 -0.23 8.24
CA GLN A 370 10.36 -0.51 9.59
C GLN A 370 10.17 0.76 10.41
N GLY A 371 9.62 0.62 11.62
CA GLY A 371 9.34 1.73 12.52
C GLY A 371 8.16 2.56 12.04
N ASP A 372 8.36 3.88 12.00
CA ASP A 372 7.31 4.88 11.85
C ASP A 372 6.96 5.19 10.38
N GLY A 373 6.64 4.16 9.61
CA GLY A 373 6.07 4.30 8.27
C GLY A 373 4.64 4.90 8.27
N PRO A 374 4.18 5.51 7.17
CA PRO A 374 4.78 5.46 5.84
C PRO A 374 5.76 6.58 5.51
N LEU A 375 5.88 7.65 6.33
CA LEU A 375 6.66 8.85 5.98
C LEU A 375 8.10 8.84 6.49
N ARG A 376 8.35 8.10 7.59
CA ARG A 376 9.66 8.01 8.26
C ARG A 376 10.14 6.56 8.41
N PRO A 377 10.10 5.72 7.35
CA PRO A 377 10.51 4.33 7.47
C PRO A 377 12.03 4.25 7.66
N GLN A 378 12.44 3.48 8.67
CA GLN A 378 13.81 3.05 8.87
C GLN A 378 14.14 1.90 7.91
N PRO A 379 15.34 1.85 7.30
CA PRO A 379 15.77 0.72 6.49
C PRO A 379 15.73 -0.60 7.26
N LEU A 380 15.15 -1.61 6.61
CA LEU A 380 15.16 -3.01 7.00
C LEU A 380 15.72 -3.82 5.82
N PRO A 381 17.04 -4.06 5.76
CA PRO A 381 17.69 -4.73 4.64
C PRO A 381 17.39 -6.23 4.67
N LEU A 382 16.42 -6.69 3.85
CA LEU A 382 16.08 -8.12 3.76
C LEU A 382 16.70 -8.79 2.54
N GLY A 383 16.97 -8.03 1.47
CA GLY A 383 17.53 -8.56 0.22
C GLY A 383 16.59 -9.48 -0.53
N LEU A 384 15.27 -9.23 -0.48
CA LEU A 384 14.27 -10.13 -1.06
C LEU A 384 13.47 -9.47 -2.19
N ILE A 385 13.10 -10.30 -3.16
CA ILE A 385 11.97 -10.03 -4.05
C ILE A 385 10.95 -11.15 -3.81
N MET A 386 9.68 -10.78 -3.65
CA MET A 386 8.60 -11.76 -3.63
C MET A 386 7.58 -11.43 -4.70
N ALA A 387 6.89 -12.45 -5.21
CA ALA A 387 5.85 -12.25 -6.19
C ALA A 387 4.71 -13.27 -6.06
N GLY A 388 3.53 -12.89 -6.55
CA GLY A 388 2.36 -13.75 -6.61
C GLY A 388 1.23 -13.10 -7.41
N GLN A 389 0.22 -13.89 -7.79
CA GLN A 389 -0.97 -13.38 -8.50
C GLN A 389 -2.09 -12.92 -7.55
N ASN A 390 -2.06 -13.38 -6.30
CA ASN A 390 -3.08 -13.04 -5.31
C ASN A 390 -2.54 -12.11 -4.22
N ALA A 391 -3.11 -10.90 -4.13
CA ALA A 391 -2.69 -9.89 -3.15
C ALA A 391 -2.80 -10.37 -1.69
N ALA A 392 -3.82 -11.17 -1.36
CA ALA A 392 -4.02 -11.66 0.00
C ALA A 392 -2.91 -12.65 0.42
N ALA A 393 -2.50 -13.56 -0.48
CA ALA A 393 -1.38 -14.46 -0.22
C ALA A 393 -0.05 -13.71 -0.08
N VAL A 394 0.21 -12.74 -0.95
CA VAL A 394 1.43 -11.92 -0.92
C VAL A 394 1.51 -11.10 0.36
N ASP A 395 0.42 -10.44 0.77
CA ASP A 395 0.37 -9.66 2.01
C ASP A 395 0.46 -10.54 3.25
N TRP A 396 -0.06 -11.77 3.22
CA TRP A 396 0.12 -12.74 4.30
C TRP A 396 1.59 -13.11 4.51
N VAL A 397 2.34 -13.37 3.43
CA VAL A 397 3.79 -13.62 3.51
C VAL A 397 4.53 -12.36 3.95
N GLY A 398 4.16 -11.19 3.44
CA GLY A 398 4.72 -9.89 3.84
C GLY A 398 4.52 -9.58 5.33
N ALA A 399 3.35 -9.86 5.89
CA ALA A 399 3.07 -9.68 7.32
C ALA A 399 3.96 -10.56 8.19
N GLN A 400 4.19 -11.82 7.80
CA GLN A 400 5.08 -12.72 8.53
C GLN A 400 6.55 -12.26 8.48
N LEU A 401 7.01 -11.72 7.35
CA LEU A 401 8.35 -11.14 7.21
C LEU A 401 8.55 -9.92 8.11
N LEU A 402 7.50 -9.11 8.27
CA LEU A 402 7.50 -8.01 9.22
C LEU A 402 7.19 -8.47 10.65
N GLN A 403 7.22 -9.77 10.96
CA GLN A 403 6.98 -10.33 12.29
C GLN A 403 5.62 -10.00 12.92
N TYR A 404 4.61 -9.72 12.09
CA TYR A 404 3.23 -9.67 12.55
C TYR A 404 2.62 -11.06 12.65
N GLU A 405 1.57 -11.18 13.47
CA GLU A 405 0.60 -12.27 13.41
C GLU A 405 -0.43 -11.92 12.31
N PRO A 406 -0.39 -12.56 11.12
CA PRO A 406 -1.19 -12.10 9.98
C PRO A 406 -2.70 -12.05 10.24
N ASP A 407 -3.20 -12.98 11.06
CA ASP A 407 -4.61 -13.03 11.49
C ASP A 407 -5.07 -11.76 12.22
N ARG A 408 -4.14 -11.06 12.87
CA ARG A 408 -4.41 -9.85 13.67
C ARG A 408 -4.14 -8.55 12.91
N VAL A 409 -3.66 -8.63 11.67
CA VAL A 409 -3.52 -7.47 10.80
C VAL A 409 -4.76 -7.40 9.90
N MET A 410 -5.70 -6.52 10.24
CA MET A 410 -7.05 -6.52 9.65
C MET A 410 -7.08 -6.44 8.11
N ILE A 411 -6.21 -5.63 7.48
CA ILE A 411 -6.12 -5.58 6.01
C ILE A 411 -5.72 -6.93 5.41
N VAL A 412 -4.90 -7.72 6.11
CA VAL A 412 -4.44 -9.04 5.67
C VAL A 412 -5.49 -10.10 5.95
N SER A 413 -5.95 -10.21 7.20
CA SER A 413 -6.87 -11.28 7.60
C SER A 413 -8.24 -11.15 6.95
N ARG A 414 -8.76 -9.92 6.80
CA ARG A 414 -10.06 -9.67 6.16
C ARG A 414 -10.05 -9.85 4.65
N ALA A 415 -8.88 -9.86 4.00
CA ALA A 415 -8.79 -10.14 2.56
C ALA A 415 -9.26 -11.55 2.20
N PHE A 416 -9.28 -12.48 3.16
CA PHE A 416 -9.80 -13.85 3.02
C PHE A 416 -11.29 -13.98 3.37
N GLY A 417 -11.98 -12.84 3.57
CA GLY A 417 -13.41 -12.81 3.86
C GLY A 417 -14.27 -13.23 2.66
N ASP A 418 -15.51 -13.64 2.96
CA ASP A 418 -16.52 -13.94 1.96
C ASP A 418 -17.29 -12.67 1.58
N PHE A 419 -17.18 -12.27 0.32
CA PHE A 419 -17.75 -11.03 -0.22
C PHE A 419 -18.34 -11.31 -1.61
N SER A 420 -19.30 -10.49 -2.06
CA SER A 420 -19.88 -10.60 -3.41
C SER A 420 -18.82 -10.51 -4.52
N TRP A 421 -17.74 -9.77 -4.28
CA TRP A 421 -16.55 -9.70 -5.13
C TRP A 421 -15.34 -10.13 -4.30
N PRO A 422 -15.05 -11.44 -4.22
CA PRO A 422 -14.00 -11.95 -3.36
C PRO A 422 -12.61 -11.61 -3.90
N LEU A 423 -11.62 -11.47 -3.01
CA LEU A 423 -10.22 -11.27 -3.39
C LEU A 423 -9.45 -12.59 -3.48
N THR A 424 -9.99 -13.66 -2.89
CA THR A 424 -9.42 -15.01 -2.87
C THR A 424 -10.53 -16.04 -2.67
N ARG A 425 -10.26 -17.29 -3.06
CA ARG A 425 -11.12 -18.48 -2.89
C ARG A 425 -10.44 -19.59 -2.08
N PHE A 426 -9.29 -19.32 -1.50
CA PHE A 426 -8.56 -20.25 -0.64
C PHE A 426 -8.42 -19.67 0.78
N LYS A 427 -8.09 -20.55 1.73
CA LYS A 427 -7.78 -20.15 3.11
C LYS A 427 -6.27 -19.95 3.32
N PRO A 428 -5.84 -19.20 4.34
CA PRO A 428 -4.42 -18.90 4.55
C PRO A 428 -3.49 -20.14 4.67
N ASP A 429 -4.01 -21.27 5.12
CA ASP A 429 -3.25 -22.53 5.25
C ASP A 429 -2.93 -23.21 3.91
N ALA A 430 -3.55 -22.76 2.82
CA ALA A 430 -3.25 -23.17 1.45
C ALA A 430 -2.04 -22.44 0.85
N ILE A 431 -1.59 -21.33 1.46
CA ILE A 431 -0.51 -20.51 0.90
C ILE A 431 0.80 -21.31 0.84
N GLN A 432 1.37 -21.37 -0.38
CA GLN A 432 2.66 -22.00 -0.64
C GLN A 432 3.72 -20.95 -0.89
N ILE A 433 4.91 -21.15 -0.34
CA ILE A 433 6.11 -20.40 -0.68
C ILE A 433 6.91 -21.22 -1.69
N LEU A 434 7.44 -20.57 -2.72
CA LEU A 434 8.30 -21.14 -3.77
C LEU A 434 9.67 -20.41 -3.83
N GLY A 435 10.60 -20.92 -4.63
CA GLY A 435 11.91 -20.30 -4.86
C GLY A 435 12.97 -20.58 -3.79
N ASP A 436 13.87 -19.63 -3.57
CA ASP A 436 15.08 -19.76 -2.74
C ASP A 436 14.78 -20.12 -1.27
N TRP A 437 13.53 -19.90 -0.85
CA TRP A 437 13.06 -20.20 0.50
C TRP A 437 12.63 -21.65 0.71
N LYS A 438 12.80 -22.50 -0.31
CA LYS A 438 12.35 -23.89 -0.41
C LYS A 438 10.83 -24.01 -0.46
N THR A 439 10.35 -24.82 -1.39
CA THR A 439 8.93 -25.04 -1.62
C THR A 439 8.25 -25.65 -0.39
N GLY A 440 7.15 -25.05 0.06
CA GLY A 440 6.31 -25.61 1.11
C GLY A 440 5.25 -24.65 1.64
N LYS A 441 4.41 -25.14 2.55
CA LYS A 441 3.38 -24.32 3.22
C LYS A 441 4.03 -23.16 3.96
N ALA A 442 3.49 -21.95 3.81
CA ALA A 442 4.05 -20.74 4.41
C ALA A 442 4.32 -20.92 5.92
N ALA A 443 3.35 -21.44 6.68
CA ALA A 443 3.50 -21.69 8.12
C ALA A 443 4.73 -22.56 8.45
N GLN A 444 4.99 -23.60 7.66
CA GLN A 444 6.12 -24.51 7.88
C GLN A 444 7.46 -23.88 7.50
N VAL A 445 7.49 -23.10 6.43
CA VAL A 445 8.71 -22.38 5.99
C VAL A 445 9.12 -21.36 7.05
N PHE A 446 8.18 -20.58 7.59
CA PHE A 446 8.48 -19.62 8.65
C PHE A 446 8.84 -20.27 9.99
N MET A 447 8.26 -21.42 10.34
CA MET A 447 8.65 -22.15 11.56
C MET A 447 10.10 -22.66 11.54
N LYS A 448 10.62 -23.00 10.35
CA LYS A 448 11.97 -23.57 10.18
C LYS A 448 13.05 -22.50 10.01
N ARG A 449 12.69 -21.23 9.91
CA ARG A 449 13.64 -20.14 9.71
C ARG A 449 14.09 -19.55 11.02
N ASP A 450 15.35 -19.09 11.01
CA ASP A 450 15.89 -18.27 12.06
C ASP A 450 15.08 -16.97 12.17
N ASN A 451 14.53 -16.72 13.37
CA ASN A 451 13.76 -15.52 13.70
C ASN A 451 14.63 -14.45 14.40
N SER A 452 15.95 -14.50 14.21
CA SER A 452 16.91 -13.52 14.77
C SER A 452 16.72 -12.08 14.26
N LEU A 453 16.00 -11.89 13.15
CA LEU A 453 15.63 -10.56 12.68
C LEU A 453 14.82 -9.84 13.77
N SER A 454 15.13 -8.58 14.06
CA SER A 454 14.32 -7.76 14.97
C SER A 454 13.66 -6.65 14.15
N VAL A 455 12.33 -6.70 14.04
CA VAL A 455 11.54 -5.69 13.35
C VAL A 455 11.04 -4.65 14.34
N ILE A 456 11.25 -3.37 14.05
CA ILE A 456 10.71 -2.27 14.86
C ILE A 456 9.30 -1.95 14.36
N HIS A 457 8.29 -2.07 15.22
CA HIS A 457 6.90 -1.76 14.87
C HIS A 457 6.44 -0.40 15.39
N PRO A 458 5.53 0.28 14.65
CA PRO A 458 4.82 1.44 15.19
C PRO A 458 4.13 1.08 16.49
N MET A 459 4.06 2.03 17.42
CA MET A 459 3.53 1.77 18.76
C MET A 459 2.15 1.12 18.77
N GLY A 460 1.22 1.62 17.96
CA GLY A 460 -0.15 1.11 17.90
C GLY A 460 -0.31 -0.26 17.25
N TRP A 461 0.78 -0.91 16.85
CA TRP A 461 0.77 -2.23 16.20
C TRP A 461 1.60 -3.27 16.93
N ARG A 462 2.20 -2.92 18.08
CA ARG A 462 3.04 -3.83 18.88
C ARG A 462 2.24 -4.94 19.56
N ASP A 463 0.95 -4.73 19.74
CA ASP A 463 0.04 -5.71 20.32
C ASP A 463 -0.17 -6.91 19.38
N VAL A 464 -0.03 -6.74 18.05
CA VAL A 464 -0.29 -7.76 17.01
C VAL A 464 0.98 -8.40 16.43
N THR A 465 2.12 -8.21 17.08
CA THR A 465 3.39 -8.84 16.68
C THR A 465 3.50 -10.24 17.27
N ARG A 466 4.31 -11.10 16.64
CA ARG A 466 4.65 -12.39 17.22
C ARG A 466 5.44 -12.13 18.50
N SER A 467 4.87 -12.49 19.65
CA SER A 467 5.57 -12.34 20.93
C SER A 467 6.90 -13.09 20.91
N ALA A 468 7.94 -12.54 21.55
CA ALA A 468 9.23 -13.20 21.77
C ALA A 468 9.13 -14.35 22.81
N SER A 469 7.94 -14.93 23.00
CA SER A 469 7.63 -15.93 24.04
C SER A 469 8.16 -17.34 23.72
N GLY A 470 9.23 -17.44 22.92
CA GLY A 470 10.09 -18.61 22.82
C GLY A 470 11.40 -18.49 23.61
N VAL A 471 11.72 -17.30 24.15
CA VAL A 471 13.00 -17.03 24.83
C VAL A 471 12.82 -16.66 26.31
N GLU A 472 11.66 -16.17 26.73
CA GLU A 472 11.43 -15.78 28.14
C GLU A 472 11.06 -16.94 29.09
N SER A 473 10.78 -18.15 28.58
CA SER A 473 10.46 -19.33 29.42
C SER A 473 11.68 -20.14 29.87
N ILE A 474 12.90 -19.72 29.51
CA ILE A 474 14.14 -20.40 29.93
C ILE A 474 14.84 -19.66 31.09
N ASN A 475 14.65 -18.35 31.23
CA ASN A 475 15.31 -17.57 32.30
C ASN A 475 14.54 -17.52 33.63
N THR A 476 13.31 -18.03 33.70
CA THR A 476 12.56 -18.17 34.97
C THR A 476 12.74 -19.53 35.66
N LYS A 477 13.54 -20.44 35.08
CA LYS A 477 13.87 -21.74 35.70
C LYS A 477 15.25 -21.81 36.37
N PHE A 478 16.06 -20.75 36.33
CA PHE A 478 17.35 -20.68 37.02
C PHE A 478 17.37 -19.78 38.27
N GLU A 479 16.26 -19.12 38.62
CA GLU A 479 16.15 -18.32 39.86
C GLU A 479 15.28 -18.98 40.96
N GLN A 480 14.89 -20.26 40.80
CA GLN A 480 14.25 -21.04 41.86
C GLN A 480 15.03 -22.29 42.28
N ALA A 481 16.32 -22.36 41.94
CA ALA A 481 17.25 -23.34 42.47
C ALA A 481 18.58 -22.64 42.82
N GLY A 482 18.58 -21.92 43.94
CA GLY A 482 19.73 -21.25 44.54
C GLY A 482 19.43 -20.88 45.97
#